data_AF-U5ETA8-F1
#
_entry.id   AF-U5ETA8-F1
#
_cell.length_a   1.000
_cell.length_b   1.000
_cell.length_c   1.000
_cell.angle_alpha   90.00
_cell.angle_beta   90.00
_cell.angle_gamma   90.00
#
_symmetry.space_group_name_H-M   'P 1'
#
loop_
_entity.id
_entity.type
_entity.pdbx_description
1 polymer ?
#
loop_
_entity_poly.entity_id
_entity_poly.type
_entity_poly.pdbx_seq_one_letter_code
_entity_poly.pdbx_strand_id
1 'polypeptide(L)'
;MNIVYLKQVPNEEQCHFHFRLINKSMGIDRVFNFSRNLNENINACVDRMQSNIAKEFNKKTKKRNNKKQKKIQTPSQSDGAATTSQAIEIPEISLKFLNESEEIRDQQLCDLIEDIKINSKIILEIIDEKFQINYNCPWINLIALPTSILAGFYVYPSKLELQFADKDECEFIWYSGVMPKSNNQNEIIWEQKCDKFTYSVSADDIGKHLKLKCTPKTKSGEIGPTLEVISKCTVQAGPGQCPFEIRHQFTKEKLENGNKFRVLTYNLLADLYADSDYSRKELFPYCPPYALHIDYRKQLFIKEILGYHADILCMQEVDSKIYDLDLEPLLRLKHYDGFYQQKGCTAEGIATFYDTKRFDLIDKRGINIGENISKLNIFEKLWQKLQSNQKLIERIVKRSTAVSAIVLKTKTATNDHYLIVGNTHFYYHPDADHIRLLQAGFSMLYLQSIYEEIKQRFELSEHDLSLIFCGDFNSVPECGIYKLLTEKFVDEHFVDWSSNITEAVRDVRLEQPFNIQSACGCPKYTNFTELFAACLDYIFLLFLIYLQCS
;
A
#
# COMPACT_ATOMS: atom_id res chain seq x y z
N MET A 1 20.84 -17.29 -25.08
CA MET A 1 19.74 -18.26 -25.31
C MET A 1 18.46 -17.45 -25.45
N ASN A 2 17.63 -17.72 -26.45
CA ASN A 2 16.36 -17.00 -26.57
C ASN A 2 15.35 -17.61 -25.59
N ILE A 3 14.52 -16.79 -24.95
CA ILE A 3 13.55 -17.22 -23.93
C ILE A 3 12.16 -16.75 -24.32
N VAL A 4 11.19 -17.64 -24.16
CA VAL A 4 9.76 -17.33 -24.16
C VAL A 4 9.27 -17.45 -22.74
N TYR A 5 8.78 -16.35 -22.20
CA TYR A 5 8.12 -16.34 -20.90
C TYR A 5 6.66 -16.71 -21.11
N LEU A 6 6.24 -17.84 -20.57
CA LEU A 6 4.87 -18.33 -20.62
C LEU A 6 4.25 -18.17 -19.24
N LYS A 7 3.21 -17.35 -19.13
CA LYS A 7 2.51 -17.10 -17.87
C LYS A 7 1.09 -17.63 -17.93
N GLN A 8 0.68 -18.35 -16.89
CA GLN A 8 -0.69 -18.79 -16.68
C GLN A 8 -0.99 -18.66 -15.18
N VAL A 9 -1.83 -17.69 -14.83
CA VAL A 9 -2.25 -17.48 -13.44
C VAL A 9 -3.30 -18.55 -13.10
N PRO A 10 -3.22 -19.21 -11.93
CA PRO A 10 -4.23 -20.18 -11.52
C PRO A 10 -5.65 -19.62 -11.62
N ASN A 11 -6.57 -20.41 -12.17
CA ASN A 11 -7.98 -20.07 -12.42
C ASN A 11 -8.25 -19.05 -13.53
N GLU A 12 -7.23 -18.55 -14.25
CA GLU A 12 -7.45 -17.78 -15.47
C GLU A 12 -7.59 -18.71 -16.68
N GLU A 13 -8.55 -18.42 -17.56
CA GLU A 13 -8.76 -19.15 -18.82
C GLU A 13 -7.76 -18.76 -19.93
N GLN A 14 -6.84 -17.84 -19.63
CA GLN A 14 -5.86 -17.33 -20.58
C GLN A 14 -4.44 -17.64 -20.12
N CYS A 15 -3.55 -17.78 -21.10
CA CYS A 15 -2.11 -17.74 -20.89
C CYS A 15 -1.47 -16.66 -21.77
N HIS A 16 -0.30 -16.20 -21.34
CA HIS A 16 0.42 -15.10 -21.95
C HIS A 16 1.81 -15.52 -22.39
N PHE A 17 2.14 -15.26 -23.65
CA PHE A 17 3.49 -15.46 -24.20
C PHE A 17 4.19 -14.11 -24.35
N HIS A 18 5.40 -14.00 -23.82
CA HIS A 18 6.26 -12.83 -23.98
C HIS A 18 7.66 -13.24 -24.43
N PHE A 19 8.15 -12.66 -25.53
CA PHE A 19 9.52 -12.90 -26.00
C PHE A 19 10.02 -11.79 -26.91
N ARG A 20 11.34 -11.59 -26.95
CA ARG A 20 12.00 -10.70 -27.92
C ARG A 20 12.54 -11.53 -29.09
N LEU A 21 12.03 -11.28 -30.29
CA LEU A 21 12.56 -11.88 -31.51
C LEU A 21 13.56 -10.90 -32.14
N ILE A 22 14.81 -11.34 -32.27
CA ILE A 22 15.87 -10.62 -32.99
C ILE A 22 16.30 -11.48 -34.17
N ASN A 23 16.03 -11.02 -35.38
CA ASN A 23 16.44 -11.69 -36.60
C ASN A 23 17.05 -10.66 -37.56
N LYS A 24 18.37 -10.73 -37.76
CA LYS A 24 19.13 -9.74 -38.54
C LYS A 24 18.84 -9.82 -40.03
N SER A 25 18.70 -11.02 -40.60
CA SER A 25 18.38 -11.21 -42.03
C SER A 25 17.01 -10.63 -42.36
N MET A 26 16.07 -10.74 -41.44
CA MET A 26 14.70 -10.20 -41.55
C MET A 26 14.56 -8.76 -41.03
N GLY A 27 15.58 -8.18 -40.38
CA GLY A 27 15.53 -6.83 -39.80
C GLY A 27 14.49 -6.69 -38.67
N ILE A 28 14.18 -7.77 -37.98
CA ILE A 28 13.29 -7.79 -36.82
C ILE A 28 14.14 -7.67 -35.56
N ASP A 29 13.74 -6.75 -34.69
CA ASP A 29 14.18 -6.65 -33.31
C ASP A 29 12.97 -6.08 -32.58
N ARG A 30 12.19 -6.97 -31.95
CA ARG A 30 10.90 -6.61 -31.37
C ARG A 30 10.48 -7.58 -30.28
N VAL A 31 9.84 -7.04 -29.25
CA VAL A 31 9.10 -7.80 -28.24
C VAL A 31 7.69 -8.11 -28.72
N PHE A 32 7.30 -9.37 -28.64
CA PHE A 32 5.96 -9.87 -28.92
C PHE A 32 5.26 -10.27 -27.62
N ASN A 33 3.96 -9.97 -27.56
CA ASN A 33 3.08 -10.32 -26.46
C ASN A 33 1.82 -10.95 -27.05
N PHE A 34 1.43 -12.12 -26.57
CA PHE A 34 0.20 -12.80 -26.99
C PHE A 34 -0.60 -13.22 -25.77
N SER A 35 -1.92 -13.01 -25.82
CA SER A 35 -2.87 -13.64 -24.90
C SER A 35 -3.65 -14.71 -25.66
N ARG A 36 -3.70 -15.93 -25.13
CA ARG A 36 -4.32 -17.11 -25.77
C ARG A 36 -5.25 -17.80 -24.78
N ASN A 37 -6.32 -18.41 -25.27
CA ASN A 37 -7.25 -19.17 -24.43
C ASN A 37 -6.67 -20.58 -24.20
N LEU A 38 -6.79 -21.10 -22.98
CA LEU A 38 -6.26 -22.42 -22.61
C LEU A 38 -6.92 -23.58 -23.38
N ASN A 39 -8.19 -23.45 -23.74
CA ASN A 39 -8.93 -24.46 -24.50
C ASN A 39 -8.69 -24.36 -26.01
N GLU A 40 -7.85 -23.42 -26.45
CA GLU A 40 -7.49 -23.30 -27.85
C GLU A 40 -6.58 -24.47 -28.29
N ASN A 41 -6.85 -25.02 -29.47
CA ASN A 41 -5.95 -25.98 -30.10
C ASN A 41 -4.61 -25.33 -30.49
N ILE A 42 -3.50 -26.02 -30.24
CA ILE A 42 -2.15 -25.51 -30.52
C ILE A 42 -2.01 -25.00 -31.96
N ASN A 43 -2.54 -25.73 -32.95
CA ASN A 43 -2.38 -25.36 -34.37
C ASN A 43 -3.00 -23.98 -34.63
N ALA A 44 -4.21 -23.74 -34.10
CA ALA A 44 -4.87 -22.44 -34.21
C ALA A 44 -4.12 -21.32 -33.45
N CYS A 45 -3.54 -21.64 -32.29
CA CYS A 45 -2.72 -20.72 -31.52
C CYS A 45 -1.48 -20.29 -32.31
N VAL A 46 -0.75 -21.28 -32.85
CA VAL A 46 0.44 -21.13 -33.68
C VAL A 46 0.13 -20.28 -34.91
N ASP A 47 -0.90 -20.63 -35.69
CA ASP A 47 -1.31 -19.89 -36.90
C ASP A 47 -1.56 -18.40 -36.61
N ARG A 48 -2.23 -18.12 -35.49
CA ARG A 48 -2.54 -16.74 -35.08
C ARG A 48 -1.29 -15.98 -34.64
N MET A 49 -0.38 -16.63 -33.91
CA MET A 49 0.91 -16.03 -33.54
C MET A 49 1.76 -15.75 -34.79
N GLN A 50 1.87 -16.71 -35.71
CA GLN A 50 2.57 -16.57 -36.99
C GLN A 50 2.00 -15.42 -37.81
N SER A 51 0.67 -15.36 -37.98
CA SER A 51 0.00 -14.29 -38.73
C SER A 51 0.33 -12.90 -38.16
N ASN A 52 0.38 -12.77 -36.83
CA ASN A 52 0.73 -11.50 -36.18
C ASN A 52 2.21 -11.13 -36.35
N ILE A 53 3.12 -12.09 -36.26
CA ILE A 53 4.55 -11.87 -36.54
C ILE A 53 4.74 -11.46 -38.02
N ALA A 54 4.05 -12.15 -38.93
CA ALA A 54 4.07 -11.86 -40.37
C ALA A 54 3.55 -10.47 -40.72
N LYS A 55 2.47 -10.02 -40.06
CA LYS A 55 1.95 -8.65 -40.23
C LYS A 55 3.00 -7.60 -39.86
N GLU A 56 3.73 -7.79 -38.77
CA GLU A 56 4.78 -6.85 -38.35
C GLU A 56 6.00 -6.88 -39.27
N PHE A 57 6.34 -8.04 -39.83
CA PHE A 57 7.35 -8.14 -40.87
C PHE A 57 6.94 -7.35 -42.12
N ASN A 58 5.73 -7.62 -42.65
CA ASN A 58 5.22 -6.97 -43.87
C ASN A 58 5.13 -5.43 -43.75
N LYS A 59 4.79 -4.91 -42.56
CA LYS A 59 4.81 -3.46 -42.29
C LYS A 59 6.22 -2.86 -42.44
N LYS A 60 7.26 -3.56 -41.97
CA LYS A 60 8.65 -3.09 -42.09
C LYS A 60 9.17 -3.19 -43.52
N THR A 61 8.85 -4.25 -44.27
CA THR A 61 9.25 -4.43 -45.67
C THR A 61 8.68 -3.32 -46.55
N LYS A 62 7.40 -2.99 -46.38
CA LYS A 62 6.76 -1.84 -47.06
C LYS A 62 7.42 -0.50 -46.71
N LYS A 63 7.76 -0.25 -45.44
CA LYS A 63 8.49 0.97 -45.02
C LYS A 63 9.90 1.04 -45.62
N ARG A 64 10.63 -0.08 -45.73
CA ARG A 64 11.96 -0.14 -46.38
C ARG A 64 11.88 0.14 -47.88
N ASN A 65 10.89 -0.41 -48.58
CA ASN A 65 10.69 -0.18 -50.01
C ASN A 65 10.32 1.28 -50.31
N ASN A 66 9.46 1.90 -49.49
CA ASN A 66 9.11 3.33 -49.62
C ASN A 66 10.32 4.25 -49.32
N LYS A 67 11.21 3.89 -48.40
CA LYS A 67 12.47 4.63 -48.14
C LYS A 67 13.49 4.49 -49.28
N LYS A 68 13.57 3.31 -49.92
CA LYS A 68 14.41 3.09 -51.11
C LYS A 68 13.90 3.88 -52.31
N GLN A 69 12.60 3.92 -52.57
CA GLN A 69 12.01 4.74 -53.65
C GLN A 69 12.27 6.24 -53.46
N LYS A 70 12.23 6.76 -52.22
CA LYS A 70 12.57 8.17 -51.93
C LYS A 70 14.06 8.51 -52.10
N LYS A 71 14.98 7.54 -51.99
CA LYS A 71 16.42 7.76 -52.24
C LYS A 71 16.82 7.72 -53.72
N ILE A 72 15.95 7.19 -54.59
CA ILE A 72 16.19 7.10 -56.04
C ILE A 72 15.79 8.40 -56.76
N GLN A 73 15.06 9.31 -56.10
CA GLN A 73 14.69 10.63 -56.65
C GLN A 73 15.70 11.74 -56.32
N THR A 74 16.99 11.49 -56.58
CA THR A 74 18.02 12.55 -56.66
C THR A 74 18.83 12.31 -57.95
N PRO A 75 18.97 13.29 -58.86
CA PRO A 75 19.40 13.01 -60.23
C PRO A 75 20.93 12.98 -60.34
N SER A 76 21.48 11.84 -60.78
CA SER A 76 22.80 11.79 -61.41
C SER A 76 22.72 10.86 -62.62
N GLN A 77 23.09 11.41 -63.78
CA GLN A 77 23.09 10.78 -65.10
C GLN A 77 24.12 9.65 -65.18
N SER A 78 23.73 8.53 -65.79
CA SER A 78 24.38 7.85 -66.95
C SER A 78 24.23 6.33 -66.89
N ASP A 79 23.71 5.79 -68.01
CA ASP A 79 23.91 4.48 -68.63
C ASP A 79 23.68 3.17 -67.86
N GLY A 80 22.58 2.49 -68.27
CA GLY A 80 22.70 1.21 -68.96
C GLY A 80 23.23 0.00 -68.19
N ALA A 81 22.43 -0.54 -67.27
CA ALA A 81 22.42 -1.99 -67.00
C ALA A 81 21.08 -2.38 -66.35
N ALA A 82 20.32 -3.26 -67.01
CA ALA A 82 19.15 -3.90 -66.44
C ALA A 82 19.58 -4.77 -65.26
N THR A 83 19.47 -4.24 -64.04
CA THR A 83 19.54 -5.04 -62.83
C THR A 83 18.14 -5.52 -62.51
N THR A 84 17.90 -6.80 -62.76
CA THR A 84 16.76 -7.56 -62.27
C THR A 84 16.52 -7.23 -60.80
N SER A 85 15.39 -6.62 -60.51
CA SER A 85 14.88 -6.46 -59.15
C SER A 85 14.57 -7.86 -58.61
N GLN A 86 15.55 -8.50 -57.97
CA GLN A 86 15.30 -9.67 -57.15
C GLN A 86 14.30 -9.24 -56.07
N ALA A 87 13.05 -9.68 -56.24
CA ALA A 87 12.08 -9.68 -55.18
C ALA A 87 12.71 -10.48 -54.04
N ILE A 88 12.92 -9.84 -52.89
CA ILE A 88 13.36 -10.54 -51.69
C ILE A 88 12.22 -11.50 -51.33
N GLU A 89 12.41 -12.80 -51.57
CA GLU A 89 11.50 -13.85 -51.10
C GLU A 89 11.29 -13.63 -49.60
N ILE A 90 10.03 -13.53 -49.20
CA ILE A 90 9.64 -13.41 -47.81
C ILE A 90 9.85 -14.80 -47.21
N PRO A 91 10.73 -14.99 -46.22
CA PRO A 91 10.87 -16.27 -45.54
C PRO A 91 9.51 -16.66 -44.97
N GLU A 92 9.11 -17.91 -45.20
CA GLU A 92 7.93 -18.47 -44.55
C GLU A 92 8.16 -18.42 -43.03
N ILE A 93 7.27 -17.74 -42.30
CA ILE A 93 7.40 -17.60 -40.85
C ILE A 93 6.86 -18.89 -40.22
N SER A 94 7.75 -19.84 -39.96
CA SER A 94 7.46 -21.03 -39.16
C SER A 94 7.41 -20.67 -37.68
N LEU A 95 6.49 -21.28 -36.94
CA LEU A 95 6.43 -21.24 -35.48
C LEU A 95 5.93 -22.60 -35.02
N LYS A 96 6.67 -23.25 -34.12
CA LYS A 96 6.42 -24.66 -33.75
C LYS A 96 6.79 -24.91 -32.30
N PHE A 97 5.93 -25.60 -31.56
CA PHE A 97 6.33 -26.19 -30.30
C PHE A 97 7.02 -27.53 -30.58
N LEU A 98 8.22 -27.72 -30.05
CA LEU A 98 9.00 -28.94 -30.25
C LEU A 98 9.30 -29.57 -28.88
N ASN A 99 9.09 -30.88 -28.77
CA ASN A 99 9.68 -31.70 -27.72
C ASN A 99 10.91 -32.40 -28.31
N GLU A 100 12.10 -31.96 -27.94
CA GLU A 100 13.37 -32.38 -28.55
C GLU A 100 13.43 -32.08 -30.06
N SER A 101 12.93 -32.99 -30.90
CA SER A 101 12.86 -32.84 -32.37
C SER A 101 11.46 -33.11 -32.94
N GLU A 102 10.51 -33.54 -32.11
CA GLU A 102 9.15 -33.84 -32.54
C GLU A 102 8.24 -32.62 -32.36
N GLU A 103 7.48 -32.30 -33.41
CA GLU A 103 6.55 -31.19 -33.39
C GLU A 103 5.27 -31.58 -32.65
N ILE A 104 4.92 -30.78 -31.64
CA ILE A 104 3.70 -30.96 -30.86
C ILE A 104 2.54 -30.31 -31.61
N ARG A 105 1.52 -31.11 -31.95
CA ARG A 105 0.32 -30.68 -32.68
C ARG A 105 -0.93 -31.30 -32.08
N ASP A 106 -2.08 -30.76 -32.48
CA ASP A 106 -3.39 -31.38 -32.32
C ASP A 106 -3.84 -31.65 -30.87
N GLN A 107 -3.28 -30.95 -29.89
CA GLN A 107 -3.76 -30.92 -28.49
C GLN A 107 -4.19 -29.52 -28.04
N GLN A 108 -4.84 -29.41 -26.88
CA GLN A 108 -5.22 -28.11 -26.31
C GLN A 108 -4.01 -27.44 -25.65
N LEU A 109 -4.06 -26.11 -25.53
CA LEU A 109 -2.99 -25.33 -24.94
C LEU A 109 -2.83 -25.61 -23.44
N CYS A 110 -3.91 -25.99 -22.74
CA CYS A 110 -3.84 -26.47 -21.36
C CYS A 110 -2.99 -27.73 -21.23
N ASP A 111 -3.13 -28.69 -22.14
CA ASP A 111 -2.37 -29.95 -22.12
C ASP A 111 -0.88 -29.67 -22.34
N LEU A 112 -0.56 -28.80 -23.31
CA LEU A 112 0.81 -28.33 -23.52
C LEU A 112 1.43 -27.68 -22.28
N ILE A 113 0.64 -26.90 -21.53
CA ILE A 113 1.12 -26.25 -20.31
C ILE A 113 1.42 -27.29 -19.23
N GLU A 114 0.59 -28.32 -19.08
CA GLU A 114 0.90 -29.44 -18.18
C GLU A 114 2.16 -30.19 -18.62
N ASP A 115 2.34 -30.41 -19.93
CA ASP A 115 3.57 -31.00 -20.45
C ASP A 115 4.80 -30.13 -20.14
N ILE A 116 4.71 -28.80 -20.32
CA ILE A 116 5.80 -27.85 -20.03
C ILE A 116 6.17 -27.84 -18.55
N LYS A 117 5.19 -27.99 -17.64
CA LYS A 117 5.44 -28.07 -16.20
C LYS A 117 6.28 -29.29 -15.82
N ILE A 118 6.12 -30.40 -16.56
CA ILE A 118 6.77 -31.69 -16.26
C ILE A 118 8.06 -31.86 -17.07
N ASN A 119 8.10 -31.34 -18.30
CA ASN A 119 9.18 -31.55 -19.25
C ASN A 119 9.84 -30.22 -19.69
N SER A 120 11.00 -29.94 -19.11
CA SER A 120 11.80 -28.74 -19.44
C SER A 120 12.46 -28.75 -20.82
N LYS A 121 12.32 -29.83 -21.60
CA LYS A 121 12.87 -29.94 -22.97
C LYS A 121 11.98 -29.32 -24.04
N ILE A 122 10.75 -28.94 -23.71
CA ILE A 122 9.83 -28.33 -24.67
C ILE A 122 10.30 -26.90 -24.99
N ILE A 123 10.43 -26.62 -26.28
CA ILE A 123 10.88 -25.32 -26.80
C ILE A 123 9.87 -24.76 -27.80
N LEU A 124 9.94 -23.45 -28.02
CA LEU A 124 9.27 -22.77 -29.12
C LEU A 124 10.31 -22.44 -30.19
N GLU A 125 10.17 -22.99 -31.37
CA GLU A 125 10.98 -22.61 -32.54
C GLU A 125 10.22 -21.55 -33.35
N ILE A 126 10.90 -20.46 -33.71
CA ILE A 126 10.36 -19.39 -34.54
C ILE A 126 11.35 -19.12 -35.67
N ILE A 127 10.95 -19.40 -36.92
CA ILE A 127 11.82 -19.42 -38.09
C ILE A 127 12.90 -20.49 -37.87
N ASP A 128 14.14 -20.08 -37.56
CA ASP A 128 15.28 -20.96 -37.27
C ASP A 128 15.81 -20.76 -35.84
N GLU A 129 15.14 -19.93 -35.05
CA GLU A 129 15.57 -19.55 -33.71
C GLU A 129 14.81 -20.37 -32.66
N LYS A 130 15.57 -21.07 -31.80
CA LYS A 130 15.02 -21.90 -30.72
C LYS A 130 14.90 -21.10 -29.43
N PHE A 131 13.72 -21.10 -28.83
CA PHE A 131 13.40 -20.43 -27.57
C PHE A 131 13.10 -21.45 -26.48
N GLN A 132 13.82 -21.37 -25.36
CA GLN A 132 13.41 -22.11 -24.18
C GLN A 132 12.17 -21.48 -23.55
N ILE A 133 11.26 -22.32 -23.08
CA ILE A 133 10.05 -21.86 -22.39
C ILE A 133 10.37 -21.73 -20.91
N ASN A 134 10.16 -20.54 -20.36
CA ASN A 134 10.22 -20.28 -18.94
C ASN A 134 8.80 -20.06 -18.42
N TYR A 135 8.24 -21.08 -17.78
CA TYR A 135 6.87 -21.11 -17.30
C TYR A 135 6.75 -20.48 -15.91
N ASN A 136 5.82 -19.53 -15.75
CA ASN A 136 5.50 -18.85 -14.48
C ASN A 136 6.73 -18.37 -13.69
N CYS A 137 7.76 -17.89 -14.39
CA CYS A 137 8.90 -17.26 -13.73
C CYS A 137 8.47 -16.02 -12.93
N PRO A 138 9.29 -15.58 -11.97
CA PRO A 138 9.13 -14.28 -11.34
C PRO A 138 8.91 -13.18 -12.37
N TRP A 139 7.92 -12.32 -12.14
CA TRP A 139 7.50 -11.35 -13.14
C TRP A 139 7.07 -10.02 -12.51
N ILE A 140 7.39 -8.92 -13.19
CA ILE A 140 6.90 -7.58 -12.83
C ILE A 140 5.74 -7.24 -13.77
N ASN A 141 4.51 -7.19 -13.24
CA ASN A 141 3.34 -6.76 -13.99
C ASN A 141 3.33 -5.25 -14.18
N LEU A 142 3.59 -4.53 -13.10
CA LEU A 142 3.58 -3.08 -13.08
C LEU A 142 4.64 -2.56 -12.11
N ILE A 143 5.37 -1.54 -12.55
CA ILE A 143 6.18 -0.72 -11.68
C ILE A 143 5.98 0.75 -12.06
N ALA A 144 5.77 1.61 -11.08
CA ALA A 144 5.65 3.05 -11.28
C ALA A 144 6.43 3.79 -10.20
N LEU A 145 7.08 4.88 -10.61
CA LEU A 145 7.72 5.81 -9.68
C LEU A 145 6.75 6.94 -9.30
N PRO A 146 6.92 7.55 -8.10
CA PRO A 146 6.09 8.66 -7.64
C PRO A 146 6.12 9.86 -8.60
N THR A 147 5.06 10.67 -8.58
CA THR A 147 4.98 11.92 -9.36
C THR A 147 5.64 13.11 -8.66
N SER A 148 5.94 12.99 -7.37
CA SER A 148 6.75 13.93 -6.59
C SER A 148 7.89 13.16 -5.91
N ILE A 149 9.11 13.71 -5.99
CA ILE A 149 10.31 13.13 -5.37
C ILE A 149 11.11 14.28 -4.76
N LEU A 150 11.28 14.26 -3.44
CA LEU A 150 11.92 15.34 -2.68
C LEU A 150 13.30 14.91 -2.16
N ALA A 151 14.29 15.79 -2.28
CA ALA A 151 15.58 15.61 -1.61
C ALA A 151 15.42 15.61 -0.08
N GLY A 152 16.13 14.72 0.60
CA GLY A 152 16.04 14.53 2.06
C GLY A 152 14.90 13.61 2.50
N PHE A 153 14.22 12.93 1.57
CA PHE A 153 13.13 11.99 1.82
C PHE A 153 13.42 10.64 1.16
N TYR A 154 12.69 9.60 1.59
CA TYR A 154 12.76 8.29 0.94
C TYR A 154 11.93 8.27 -0.34
N VAL A 155 12.49 7.66 -1.38
CA VAL A 155 11.78 7.28 -2.60
C VAL A 155 11.77 5.76 -2.76
N TYR A 156 10.65 5.26 -3.27
CA TYR A 156 10.38 3.87 -3.55
C TYR A 156 9.26 3.82 -4.63
N PRO A 157 9.02 2.68 -5.30
CA PRO A 157 7.96 2.58 -6.29
C PRO A 157 6.59 2.93 -5.68
N SER A 158 5.85 3.84 -6.30
CA SER A 158 4.46 4.14 -5.92
C SER A 158 3.50 3.01 -6.29
N LYS A 159 3.92 2.13 -7.21
CA LYS A 159 3.26 0.86 -7.53
C LYS A 159 4.32 -0.20 -7.81
N LEU A 160 4.11 -1.39 -7.27
CA LEU A 160 4.91 -2.58 -7.58
C LEU A 160 4.00 -3.80 -7.52
N GLU A 161 3.63 -4.32 -8.69
CA GLU A 161 2.82 -5.53 -8.83
C GLU A 161 3.72 -6.66 -9.33
N LEU A 162 3.98 -7.62 -8.46
CA LEU A 162 4.78 -8.80 -8.74
C LEU A 162 3.87 -10.00 -8.96
N GLN A 163 4.26 -10.88 -9.87
CA GLN A 163 3.65 -12.20 -10.07
C GLN A 163 4.73 -13.26 -9.92
N PHE A 164 4.40 -14.34 -9.21
CA PHE A 164 5.32 -15.48 -9.00
C PHE A 164 6.69 -15.05 -8.43
N ALA A 165 6.73 -13.98 -7.63
CA ALA A 165 7.97 -13.43 -7.10
C ALA A 165 7.80 -13.02 -5.64
N ASP A 166 8.87 -13.17 -4.87
CA ASP A 166 8.97 -12.76 -3.48
C ASP A 166 9.64 -11.38 -3.42
N LYS A 167 8.91 -10.35 -2.99
CA LYS A 167 9.40 -8.96 -2.96
C LYS A 167 10.73 -8.80 -2.23
N ASP A 168 10.90 -9.49 -1.10
CA ASP A 168 12.09 -9.37 -0.26
C ASP A 168 13.34 -10.01 -0.90
N GLU A 169 13.14 -10.92 -1.87
CA GLU A 169 14.23 -11.54 -2.65
C GLU A 169 14.55 -10.75 -3.92
N CYS A 170 13.65 -9.86 -4.35
CA CYS A 170 13.83 -9.07 -5.55
C CYS A 170 15.01 -8.10 -5.41
N GLU A 171 15.69 -7.84 -6.52
CA GLU A 171 16.81 -6.90 -6.57
C GLU A 171 16.33 -5.54 -7.05
N PHE A 172 16.77 -4.48 -6.37
CA PHE A 172 16.41 -3.10 -6.67
C PHE A 172 17.68 -2.26 -6.73
N ILE A 173 17.95 -1.62 -7.86
CA ILE A 173 19.11 -0.73 -8.02
C ILE A 173 18.64 0.64 -8.49
N TRP A 174 18.98 1.65 -7.71
CA TRP A 174 18.67 3.05 -7.99
C TRP A 174 19.82 3.74 -8.71
N TYR A 175 19.48 4.57 -9.68
CA TYR A 175 20.39 5.46 -10.39
C TYR A 175 19.85 6.87 -10.43
N SER A 176 20.74 7.86 -10.53
CA SER A 176 20.41 9.25 -10.83
C SER A 176 21.07 9.68 -12.14
N GLY A 177 20.45 10.60 -12.89
CA GLY A 177 21.04 11.13 -14.11
C GLY A 177 20.39 12.43 -14.57
N VAL A 178 21.18 13.27 -15.24
CA VAL A 178 20.71 14.55 -15.80
C VAL A 178 20.11 14.29 -17.19
N MET A 179 18.91 14.83 -17.44
CA MET A 179 18.32 14.80 -18.78
C MET A 179 19.19 15.63 -19.74
N PRO A 180 19.67 15.07 -20.86
CA PRO A 180 20.44 15.82 -21.84
C PRO A 180 19.55 16.86 -22.55
N LYS A 181 20.17 17.90 -23.12
CA LYS A 181 19.46 18.97 -23.86
C LYS A 181 18.64 18.45 -25.04
N SER A 182 19.01 17.30 -25.60
CA SER A 182 18.29 16.59 -26.66
C SER A 182 16.93 16.04 -26.20
N ASN A 183 16.67 16.00 -24.89
CA ASN A 183 15.54 15.35 -24.25
C ASN A 183 15.45 13.84 -24.58
N ASN A 184 16.55 13.23 -25.01
CA ASN A 184 16.65 11.81 -25.29
C ASN A 184 17.08 11.04 -24.04
N GLN A 185 16.17 10.28 -23.44
CA GLN A 185 16.43 9.51 -22.22
C GLN A 185 17.55 8.47 -22.39
N ASN A 186 17.80 7.98 -23.61
CA ASN A 186 18.85 7.00 -23.88
C ASN A 186 20.26 7.59 -23.80
N GLU A 187 20.39 8.92 -23.78
CA GLU A 187 21.65 9.65 -23.68
C GLU A 187 21.97 10.07 -22.23
N ILE A 188 21.13 9.71 -21.26
CA ILE A 188 21.38 9.98 -19.84
C ILE A 188 22.57 9.13 -19.36
N ILE A 189 23.55 9.78 -18.74
CA ILE A 189 24.62 9.11 -17.99
C ILE A 189 24.09 8.80 -16.59
N TRP A 190 23.95 7.51 -16.28
CA TRP A 190 23.40 7.02 -15.03
C TRP A 190 24.50 6.76 -14.00
N GLU A 191 24.37 7.38 -12.83
CA GLU A 191 25.20 7.13 -11.65
C GLU A 191 24.42 6.27 -10.65
N GLN A 192 24.96 5.12 -10.26
CA GLN A 192 24.32 4.22 -9.28
C GLN A 192 24.34 4.86 -7.88
N LYS A 193 23.21 4.78 -7.17
CA LYS A 193 23.03 5.39 -5.84
C LYS A 193 22.92 4.36 -4.72
N CYS A 194 22.08 3.33 -4.88
CA CYS A 194 21.98 2.24 -3.92
C CYS A 194 21.39 0.97 -4.57
N ASP A 195 21.46 -0.13 -3.83
CA ASP A 195 21.00 -1.48 -4.17
C ASP A 195 19.88 -1.96 -3.22
N LYS A 196 19.01 -1.04 -2.78
CA LYS A 196 17.92 -1.30 -1.83
C LYS A 196 16.57 -0.96 -2.44
N PHE A 197 15.50 -1.53 -1.88
CA PHE A 197 14.12 -1.21 -2.26
C PHE A 197 13.84 0.31 -2.16
N THR A 198 14.33 0.94 -1.09
CA THR A 198 14.22 2.38 -0.85
C THR A 198 15.54 3.10 -1.12
N TYR A 199 15.43 4.34 -1.57
CA TYR A 199 16.56 5.27 -1.68
C TYR A 199 16.30 6.53 -0.87
N SER A 200 17.26 6.97 -0.06
CA SER A 200 17.21 8.27 0.62
C SER A 200 17.80 9.31 -0.32
N VAL A 201 16.93 10.15 -0.90
CA VAL A 201 17.30 11.05 -2.00
C VAL A 201 18.23 12.15 -1.50
N SER A 202 19.37 12.34 -2.17
CA SER A 202 20.36 13.35 -1.79
C SER A 202 19.98 14.74 -2.32
N ALA A 203 20.50 15.79 -1.66
CA ALA A 203 20.45 17.14 -2.20
C ALA A 203 21.17 17.27 -3.56
N ASP A 204 22.21 16.46 -3.79
CA ASP A 204 22.94 16.42 -5.06
C ASP A 204 22.11 15.85 -6.23
N ASP A 205 20.96 15.24 -5.94
CA ASP A 205 20.07 14.72 -6.96
C ASP A 205 19.07 15.75 -7.47
N ILE A 206 18.95 16.92 -6.83
CA ILE A 206 18.02 17.98 -7.25
C ILE A 206 18.22 18.33 -8.73
N GLY A 207 17.12 18.32 -9.49
CA GLY A 207 17.12 18.55 -10.94
C GLY A 207 17.49 17.32 -11.79
N LYS A 208 17.88 16.19 -11.18
CA LYS A 208 18.14 14.92 -11.88
C LYS A 208 16.87 14.05 -11.92
N HIS A 209 16.81 13.14 -12.88
CA HIS A 209 15.85 12.04 -12.87
C HIS A 209 16.42 10.85 -12.11
N LEU A 210 15.55 10.10 -11.46
CA LEU A 210 15.85 8.79 -10.91
C LEU A 210 15.42 7.67 -11.86
N LYS A 211 16.20 6.60 -11.90
CA LYS A 211 15.88 5.32 -12.55
C LYS A 211 15.95 4.20 -11.53
N LEU A 212 14.93 3.35 -11.52
CA LEU A 212 14.94 2.11 -10.77
C LEU A 212 15.06 0.94 -11.74
N LYS A 213 16.05 0.09 -11.51
CA LYS A 213 16.19 -1.23 -12.11
C LYS A 213 15.68 -2.27 -11.12
N CYS A 214 14.72 -3.10 -11.52
CA CYS A 214 14.13 -4.13 -10.67
C CYS A 214 14.24 -5.50 -11.34
N THR A 215 14.77 -6.49 -10.63
CA THR A 215 14.82 -7.89 -11.08
C THR A 215 13.98 -8.75 -10.14
N PRO A 216 12.86 -9.34 -10.59
CA PRO A 216 12.01 -10.14 -9.74
C PRO A 216 12.66 -11.50 -9.47
N LYS A 217 12.56 -12.00 -8.23
CA LYS A 217 13.12 -13.29 -7.81
C LYS A 217 12.16 -14.05 -6.90
N THR A 218 12.32 -15.36 -6.80
CA THR A 218 11.67 -16.20 -5.78
C THR A 218 12.65 -16.58 -4.68
N LYS A 219 12.12 -17.05 -3.54
CA LYS A 219 12.92 -17.66 -2.46
C LYS A 219 13.70 -18.91 -2.90
N SER A 220 13.21 -19.62 -3.91
CA SER A 220 13.92 -20.77 -4.52
C SER A 220 15.11 -20.34 -5.40
N GLY A 221 15.29 -19.04 -5.65
CA GLY A 221 16.39 -18.48 -6.42
C GLY A 221 16.11 -18.35 -7.92
N GLU A 222 14.86 -18.55 -8.37
CA GLU A 222 14.49 -18.29 -9.76
C GLU A 222 14.54 -16.79 -10.04
N ILE A 223 14.92 -16.42 -11.26
CA ILE A 223 15.14 -15.04 -11.66
C ILE A 223 14.31 -14.74 -12.91
N GLY A 224 13.50 -13.70 -12.82
CA GLY A 224 12.72 -13.19 -13.94
C GLY A 224 13.44 -12.09 -14.73
N PRO A 225 12.79 -11.56 -15.77
CA PRO A 225 13.36 -10.48 -16.56
C PRO A 225 13.46 -9.18 -15.76
N THR A 226 14.61 -8.52 -15.87
CA THR A 226 14.82 -7.19 -15.30
C THR A 226 14.02 -6.12 -16.05
N LEU A 227 13.38 -5.23 -15.31
CA LEU A 227 12.69 -4.05 -15.83
C LEU A 227 13.37 -2.77 -15.32
N GLU A 228 13.45 -1.75 -16.18
CA GLU A 228 13.93 -0.42 -15.80
C GLU A 228 12.80 0.61 -15.96
N VAL A 229 12.62 1.46 -14.95
CA VAL A 229 11.65 2.57 -14.96
C VAL A 229 12.34 3.88 -14.61
N ILE A 230 12.05 4.93 -15.38
CA ILE A 230 12.58 6.27 -15.18
C ILE A 230 11.46 7.17 -14.64
N SER A 231 11.79 8.00 -13.65
CA SER A 231 10.88 8.98 -13.05
C SER A 231 10.42 10.01 -14.09
N LYS A 232 9.14 10.38 -14.03
CA LYS A 232 8.57 11.39 -14.93
C LYS A 232 8.92 12.82 -14.51
N CYS A 233 9.21 13.02 -13.23
CA CYS A 233 9.64 14.28 -12.65
C CYS A 233 11.13 14.22 -12.30
N THR A 234 11.75 15.39 -12.19
CA THR A 234 13.06 15.53 -11.56
C THR A 234 12.91 15.55 -10.05
N VAL A 235 13.98 15.19 -9.32
CA VAL A 235 14.06 15.43 -7.88
C VAL A 235 13.93 16.93 -7.61
N GLN A 236 13.07 17.27 -6.67
CA GLN A 236 12.79 18.63 -6.23
C GLN A 236 13.49 18.91 -4.90
N ALA A 237 13.72 20.18 -4.59
CA ALA A 237 14.10 20.58 -3.25
C ALA A 237 12.96 20.22 -2.27
N GLY A 238 13.31 19.76 -1.06
CA GLY A 238 12.34 19.58 0.01
C GLY A 238 11.76 20.90 0.52
N PRO A 239 10.74 20.87 1.39
CA PRO A 239 10.06 22.07 1.93
C PRO A 239 10.91 22.96 2.86
N GLY A 240 12.21 22.72 2.99
CA GLY A 240 13.03 23.29 4.06
C GLY A 240 12.77 22.57 5.39
N GLN A 241 12.86 23.29 6.50
CA GLN A 241 12.67 22.73 7.84
C GLN A 241 11.18 22.41 8.09
N CYS A 242 10.87 21.15 8.37
CA CYS A 242 9.51 20.74 8.74
C CYS A 242 9.31 20.83 10.26
N PRO A 243 8.08 21.13 10.75
CA PRO A 243 7.79 21.20 12.19
C PRO A 243 8.18 19.93 12.97
N PHE A 244 8.01 18.75 12.35
CA PHE A 244 8.36 17.47 12.97
C PHE A 244 9.87 17.29 13.20
N GLU A 245 10.74 18.00 12.48
CA GLU A 245 12.19 17.86 12.67
C GLU A 245 12.66 18.47 14.00
N ILE A 246 11.94 19.48 14.50
CA ILE A 246 12.13 20.00 15.86
C ILE A 246 11.68 18.94 16.88
N ARG A 247 10.54 18.28 16.64
CA ARG A 247 10.03 17.20 17.50
C ARG A 247 10.97 15.99 17.51
N HIS A 248 11.61 15.68 16.38
CA HIS A 248 12.60 14.62 16.27
C HIS A 248 13.82 14.82 17.16
N GLN A 249 14.13 16.05 17.58
CA GLN A 249 15.19 16.29 18.57
C GLN A 249 14.90 15.65 19.93
N PHE A 250 13.63 15.42 20.27
CA PHE A 250 13.19 14.75 21.49
C PHE A 250 13.09 13.22 21.33
N THR A 251 13.23 12.72 20.11
CA THR A 251 13.02 11.31 19.78
C THR A 251 14.16 10.73 18.96
N LYS A 252 15.39 11.28 19.10
CA LYS A 252 16.56 10.91 18.29
C LYS A 252 16.83 9.40 18.25
N GLU A 253 16.63 8.73 19.38
CA GLU A 253 16.85 7.31 19.55
C GLU A 253 15.59 6.61 20.06
N LYS A 254 15.56 5.28 19.89
CA LYS A 254 14.61 4.42 20.59
C LYS A 254 14.85 4.46 22.10
N LEU A 255 13.80 4.19 22.86
CA LEU A 255 13.91 4.06 24.31
C LEU A 255 14.57 2.71 24.65
N GLU A 256 15.76 2.75 25.24
CA GLU A 256 16.58 1.55 25.54
C GLU A 256 16.18 0.86 26.85
N ASN A 257 15.47 1.54 27.74
CA ASN A 257 15.02 0.95 29.00
C ASN A 257 13.82 0.04 28.73
N GLY A 258 13.95 -1.27 29.01
CA GLY A 258 12.93 -2.30 28.77
C GLY A 258 11.55 -1.99 29.36
N ASN A 259 11.48 -1.11 30.37
CA ASN A 259 10.23 -0.70 31.02
C ASN A 259 9.59 0.57 30.42
N LYS A 260 10.17 1.15 29.35
CA LYS A 260 9.66 2.38 28.72
C LYS A 260 9.49 2.17 27.22
N PHE A 261 8.31 2.47 26.70
CA PHE A 261 8.04 2.48 25.27
C PHE A 261 7.34 3.77 24.86
N ARG A 262 7.44 4.10 23.58
CA ARG A 262 6.89 5.33 23.00
C ARG A 262 5.67 5.00 22.15
N VAL A 263 4.61 5.78 22.29
CA VAL A 263 3.34 5.61 21.57
C VAL A 263 3.07 6.84 20.72
N LEU A 264 2.62 6.64 19.50
CA LEU A 264 2.13 7.67 18.58
C LEU A 264 0.63 7.44 18.32
N THR A 265 -0.17 8.49 18.36
CA THR A 265 -1.47 8.53 17.69
C THR A 265 -1.44 9.62 16.61
N TYR A 266 -1.90 9.34 15.40
CA TYR A 266 -1.85 10.33 14.32
C TYR A 266 -2.89 10.09 13.21
N ASN A 267 -3.80 11.03 13.02
CA ASN A 267 -4.68 11.10 11.86
C ASN A 267 -3.88 11.63 10.64
N LEU A 268 -3.77 10.83 9.57
CA LEU A 268 -2.92 11.13 8.41
C LEU A 268 -3.59 11.99 7.33
N LEU A 269 -4.88 12.29 7.47
CA LEU A 269 -5.73 12.88 6.44
C LEU A 269 -5.80 11.99 5.17
N ALA A 270 -6.88 11.23 5.02
CA ALA A 270 -7.03 10.32 3.88
C ALA A 270 -7.05 11.09 2.56
N ASP A 271 -6.48 10.52 1.50
CA ASP A 271 -6.42 11.17 0.19
C ASP A 271 -7.80 11.41 -0.42
N LEU A 272 -8.75 10.52 -0.12
CA LEU A 272 -10.19 10.70 -0.40
C LEU A 272 -10.71 12.09 0.05
N TYR A 273 -10.21 12.61 1.16
CA TYR A 273 -10.66 13.90 1.73
C TYR A 273 -9.76 15.07 1.36
N ALA A 274 -8.59 14.83 0.77
CA ALA A 274 -7.64 15.87 0.36
C ALA A 274 -7.71 16.19 -1.15
N ASP A 275 -7.99 15.20 -2.00
CA ASP A 275 -7.87 15.30 -3.46
C ASP A 275 -9.18 15.68 -4.19
N SER A 276 -10.12 16.33 -3.49
CA SER A 276 -11.35 16.85 -4.12
C SER A 276 -11.25 18.34 -4.44
N ASP A 277 -11.99 18.80 -5.46
CA ASP A 277 -12.08 20.23 -5.77
C ASP A 277 -12.63 21.04 -4.60
N TYR A 278 -13.58 20.47 -3.85
CA TYR A 278 -14.12 21.07 -2.64
C TYR A 278 -13.04 21.20 -1.57
N SER A 279 -12.26 20.14 -1.34
CA SER A 279 -11.18 20.16 -0.35
C SER A 279 -10.14 21.22 -0.67
N ARG A 280 -9.73 21.34 -1.94
CA ARG A 280 -8.74 22.33 -2.39
C ARG A 280 -9.23 23.78 -2.33
N LYS A 281 -10.53 24.02 -2.50
CA LYS A 281 -11.09 25.38 -2.61
C LYS A 281 -11.74 25.88 -1.32
N GLU A 282 -12.31 24.98 -0.52
CA GLU A 282 -13.14 25.33 0.63
C GLU A 282 -12.52 24.87 1.96
N LEU A 283 -11.99 23.63 2.04
CA LEU A 283 -11.42 23.12 3.30
C LEU A 283 -9.97 23.58 3.52
N PHE A 284 -9.17 23.58 2.44
CA PHE A 284 -7.73 23.86 2.49
C PHE A 284 -7.29 24.90 1.43
N PRO A 285 -8.00 26.03 1.23
CA PRO A 285 -7.65 27.03 0.21
C PRO A 285 -6.27 27.66 0.43
N TYR A 286 -5.81 27.67 1.67
CA TYR A 286 -4.50 28.16 2.09
C TYR A 286 -3.34 27.20 1.79
N CYS A 287 -3.63 25.93 1.45
CA CYS A 287 -2.62 24.92 1.16
C CYS A 287 -2.38 24.83 -0.35
N PRO A 288 -1.15 24.96 -0.85
CA PRO A 288 -0.90 24.88 -2.28
C PRO A 288 -1.24 23.47 -2.82
N PRO A 289 -1.85 23.34 -4.01
CA PRO A 289 -2.35 22.04 -4.50
C PRO A 289 -1.31 20.92 -4.55
N TYR A 290 -0.04 21.25 -4.85
CA TYR A 290 1.03 20.24 -4.88
C TYR A 290 1.30 19.64 -3.49
N ALA A 291 1.06 20.40 -2.41
CA ALA A 291 1.30 19.95 -1.05
C ALA A 291 0.15 19.10 -0.49
N LEU A 292 -1.03 19.15 -1.12
CA LEU A 292 -2.16 18.26 -0.84
C LEU A 292 -2.05 16.92 -1.55
N HIS A 293 -1.30 16.85 -2.65
CA HIS A 293 -1.14 15.63 -3.44
C HIS A 293 -0.47 14.51 -2.62
N ILE A 294 -1.00 13.29 -2.69
CA ILE A 294 -0.56 12.17 -1.85
C ILE A 294 0.92 11.84 -1.96
N ASP A 295 1.48 11.83 -3.19
CA ASP A 295 2.90 11.56 -3.38
C ASP A 295 3.81 12.60 -2.71
N TYR A 296 3.31 13.82 -2.46
CA TYR A 296 4.02 14.82 -1.65
C TYR A 296 3.82 14.53 -0.16
N ARG A 297 2.56 14.46 0.31
CA ARG A 297 2.22 14.29 1.74
C ARG A 297 2.87 13.05 2.36
N LYS A 298 2.85 11.93 1.64
CA LYS A 298 3.35 10.66 2.17
C LYS A 298 4.84 10.66 2.45
N GLN A 299 5.63 11.38 1.65
CA GLN A 299 7.06 11.56 1.95
C GLN A 299 7.23 12.25 3.31
N LEU A 300 6.41 13.27 3.60
CA LEU A 300 6.46 14.03 4.85
C LEU A 300 6.02 13.19 6.05
N PHE A 301 4.82 12.61 6.02
CA PHE A 301 4.32 11.87 7.18
C PHE A 301 5.13 10.58 7.45
N ILE A 302 5.69 9.93 6.42
CA ILE A 302 6.56 8.76 6.62
C ILE A 302 7.86 9.18 7.30
N LYS A 303 8.49 10.28 6.85
CA LYS A 303 9.69 10.83 7.52
C LYS A 303 9.37 11.22 8.96
N GLU A 304 8.22 11.86 9.18
CA GLU A 304 7.73 12.25 10.50
C GLU A 304 7.57 11.04 11.43
N ILE A 305 6.82 10.01 11.01
CA ILE A 305 6.56 8.81 11.81
C ILE A 305 7.86 8.07 12.13
N LEU A 306 8.74 7.88 11.14
CA LEU A 306 9.99 7.15 11.34
C LEU A 306 10.93 7.86 12.31
N GLY A 307 11.04 9.19 12.24
CA GLY A 307 11.91 9.96 13.14
C GLY A 307 11.39 10.05 14.59
N TYR A 308 10.14 9.64 14.84
CA TYR A 308 9.65 9.49 16.21
C TYR A 308 10.19 8.25 16.92
N HIS A 309 10.72 7.26 16.20
CA HIS A 309 11.23 6.02 16.79
C HIS A 309 10.27 5.44 17.86
N ALA A 310 8.95 5.52 17.60
CA ALA A 310 7.92 5.09 18.53
C ALA A 310 7.71 3.59 18.44
N ASP A 311 7.39 2.91 19.52
CA ASP A 311 7.27 1.45 19.54
C ASP A 311 5.86 0.96 19.20
N ILE A 312 4.87 1.85 19.33
CA ILE A 312 3.47 1.62 18.96
C ILE A 312 3.00 2.82 18.15
N LEU A 313 2.41 2.56 16.98
CA LEU A 313 1.91 3.59 16.06
C LEU A 313 0.43 3.32 15.82
N CYS A 314 -0.44 4.18 16.33
CA CYS A 314 -1.88 4.16 16.03
C CYS A 314 -2.17 5.28 15.04
N MET A 315 -2.71 4.94 13.87
CA MET A 315 -3.00 5.92 12.82
C MET A 315 -4.47 5.84 12.40
N GLN A 316 -5.02 6.99 12.03
CA GLN A 316 -6.38 7.14 11.53
C GLN A 316 -6.34 7.74 10.12
N GLU A 317 -7.44 7.56 9.37
CA GLU A 317 -7.57 8.00 7.98
C GLU A 317 -6.45 7.46 7.07
N VAL A 318 -6.11 6.19 7.27
CA VAL A 318 -5.13 5.50 6.46
C VAL A 318 -5.83 4.92 5.24
N ASP A 319 -5.59 5.45 4.05
CA ASP A 319 -6.08 4.81 2.81
C ASP A 319 -5.51 3.38 2.70
N SER A 320 -6.33 2.42 2.24
CA SER A 320 -5.90 1.01 2.12
C SER A 320 -4.63 0.86 1.25
N LYS A 321 -4.55 1.63 0.16
CA LYS A 321 -3.36 1.65 -0.70
C LYS A 321 -2.14 2.22 0.00
N ILE A 322 -2.30 3.23 0.86
CA ILE A 322 -1.20 3.79 1.65
C ILE A 322 -0.73 2.77 2.69
N TYR A 323 -1.64 2.01 3.28
CA TYR A 323 -1.25 0.89 4.15
C TYR A 323 -0.43 -0.16 3.38
N ASP A 324 -0.97 -0.69 2.28
CA ASP A 324 -0.41 -1.83 1.54
C ASP A 324 0.89 -1.50 0.78
N LEU A 325 0.97 -0.30 0.18
CA LEU A 325 2.05 0.07 -0.74
C LEU A 325 3.15 0.90 -0.07
N ASP A 326 2.80 1.67 0.97
CA ASP A 326 3.70 2.63 1.60
C ASP A 326 4.03 2.25 3.04
N LEU A 327 3.06 2.23 3.96
CA LEU A 327 3.33 2.08 5.40
C LEU A 327 3.82 0.67 5.76
N GLU A 328 3.08 -0.39 5.42
CA GLU A 328 3.47 -1.77 5.81
C GLU A 328 4.87 -2.12 5.30
N PRO A 329 5.20 -1.93 4.01
CA PRO A 329 6.50 -2.37 3.54
C PRO A 329 7.66 -1.56 4.13
N LEU A 330 7.48 -0.25 4.33
CA LEU A 330 8.53 0.60 4.87
C LEU A 330 8.73 0.40 6.37
N LEU A 331 7.64 0.25 7.12
CA LEU A 331 7.69 0.01 8.55
C LEU A 331 8.22 -1.41 8.85
N ARG A 332 7.94 -2.40 8.00
CA ARG A 332 8.53 -3.74 8.09
C ARG A 332 10.06 -3.73 7.97
N LEU A 333 10.61 -2.91 7.07
CA LEU A 333 12.07 -2.67 6.98
C LEU A 333 12.66 -2.07 8.26
N LYS A 334 11.81 -1.53 9.13
CA LYS A 334 12.17 -0.97 10.45
C LYS A 334 11.69 -1.85 11.60
N HIS A 335 11.37 -3.12 11.33
CA HIS A 335 10.95 -4.12 12.30
C HIS A 335 9.59 -3.84 12.97
N TYR A 336 8.70 -3.16 12.26
CA TYR A 336 7.30 -3.10 12.67
C TYR A 336 6.46 -4.15 11.94
N ASP A 337 5.42 -4.61 12.59
CA ASP A 337 4.32 -5.33 11.97
C ASP A 337 3.00 -4.62 12.30
N GLY A 338 1.98 -4.82 11.48
CA GLY A 338 0.79 -3.96 11.41
C GLY A 338 -0.53 -4.72 11.37
N PHE A 339 -1.57 -4.07 11.89
CA PHE A 339 -2.96 -4.46 11.70
C PHE A 339 -3.77 -3.28 11.15
N TYR A 340 -4.45 -3.51 10.03
CA TYR A 340 -5.34 -2.55 9.38
C TYR A 340 -6.80 -2.97 9.57
N GLN A 341 -7.64 -2.03 10.00
CA GLN A 341 -9.09 -2.20 10.07
C GLN A 341 -9.77 -1.12 9.20
N GLN A 342 -10.38 -1.57 8.11
CA GLN A 342 -11.15 -0.72 7.21
C GLN A 342 -12.43 -0.20 7.88
N LYS A 343 -12.82 1.03 7.56
CA LYS A 343 -14.02 1.70 8.09
C LYS A 343 -15.25 1.39 7.21
N GLY A 344 -15.78 0.18 7.35
CA GLY A 344 -16.86 -0.36 6.50
C GLY A 344 -16.41 -0.47 5.03
N CYS A 345 -17.16 0.13 4.11
CA CYS A 345 -16.83 0.12 2.68
C CYS A 345 -16.01 1.33 2.20
N THR A 346 -15.50 2.19 3.10
CA THR A 346 -14.67 3.35 2.69
C THR A 346 -13.29 2.90 2.23
N ALA A 347 -12.60 3.70 1.43
CA ALA A 347 -11.24 3.39 0.97
C ALA A 347 -10.16 3.63 2.04
N GLU A 348 -10.55 3.96 3.27
CA GLU A 348 -9.65 4.26 4.40
C GLU A 348 -10.07 3.51 5.67
N GLY A 349 -9.23 3.59 6.69
CA GLY A 349 -9.46 2.98 7.98
C GLY A 349 -8.45 3.41 9.02
N ILE A 350 -8.28 2.56 10.02
CA ILE A 350 -7.32 2.72 11.10
C ILE A 350 -6.23 1.66 10.99
N ALA A 351 -5.00 2.02 11.35
CA ALA A 351 -3.87 1.10 11.36
C ALA A 351 -3.14 1.16 12.71
N THR A 352 -2.76 0.00 13.23
CA THR A 352 -1.91 -0.09 14.42
C THR A 352 -0.67 -0.90 14.09
N PHE A 353 0.51 -0.31 14.28
CA PHE A 353 1.80 -0.99 14.15
C PHE A 353 2.50 -1.09 15.50
N TYR A 354 3.32 -2.14 15.66
CA TYR A 354 4.12 -2.36 16.85
C TYR A 354 5.54 -2.81 16.48
N ASP A 355 6.54 -2.46 17.29
CA ASP A 355 7.91 -2.94 17.11
C ASP A 355 8.04 -4.42 17.50
N THR A 356 8.26 -5.27 16.50
CA THR A 356 8.45 -6.72 16.63
C THR A 356 9.68 -7.10 17.45
N LYS A 357 10.65 -6.20 17.64
CA LYS A 357 11.79 -6.43 18.54
C LYS A 357 11.39 -6.33 20.02
N ARG A 358 10.30 -5.63 20.32
CA ARG A 358 9.85 -5.33 21.68
C ARG A 358 8.60 -6.10 22.09
N PHE A 359 7.78 -6.49 21.12
CA PHE A 359 6.51 -7.13 21.38
C PHE A 359 6.29 -8.35 20.48
N ASP A 360 5.65 -9.38 21.05
CA ASP A 360 5.01 -10.45 20.30
C ASP A 360 3.51 -10.15 20.19
N LEU A 361 2.96 -10.35 19.00
CA LEU A 361 1.52 -10.28 18.78
C LEU A 361 0.86 -11.57 19.26
N ILE A 362 -0.08 -11.41 20.19
CA ILE A 362 -0.87 -12.51 20.77
C ILE A 362 -2.22 -12.62 20.07
N ASP A 363 -2.85 -11.47 19.78
CA ASP A 363 -4.16 -11.42 19.15
C ASP A 363 -4.38 -10.09 18.43
N LYS A 364 -5.25 -10.07 17.42
CA LYS A 364 -5.67 -8.87 16.71
C LYS A 364 -7.14 -8.98 16.31
N ARG A 365 -7.92 -7.95 16.61
CA ARG A 365 -9.36 -7.92 16.34
C ARG A 365 -9.79 -6.52 15.92
N GLY A 366 -10.78 -6.43 15.04
CA GLY A 366 -11.38 -5.17 14.68
C GLY A 366 -12.83 -5.35 14.25
N ILE A 367 -13.64 -4.32 14.51
CA ILE A 367 -15.06 -4.28 14.18
C ILE A 367 -15.46 -2.90 13.67
N ASN A 368 -16.50 -2.85 12.86
CA ASN A 368 -17.29 -1.64 12.66
C ASN A 368 -18.44 -1.62 13.66
N ILE A 369 -18.55 -0.59 14.50
CA ILE A 369 -19.57 -0.51 15.55
C ILE A 369 -20.97 -0.60 14.94
N GLY A 370 -21.30 0.24 13.95
CA GLY A 370 -22.66 0.28 13.38
C GLY A 370 -23.14 -1.06 12.81
N GLU A 371 -22.25 -1.82 12.18
CA GLU A 371 -22.55 -3.14 11.61
C GLU A 371 -22.74 -4.24 12.66
N ASN A 372 -22.20 -4.04 13.86
CA ASN A 372 -22.11 -5.05 14.93
C ASN A 372 -22.92 -4.68 16.19
N ILE A 373 -23.41 -3.45 16.30
CA ILE A 373 -24.10 -2.90 17.48
C ILE A 373 -25.29 -3.77 17.93
N SER A 374 -26.01 -4.37 16.98
CA SER A 374 -27.17 -5.23 17.22
C SER A 374 -26.85 -6.73 17.21
N LYS A 375 -25.60 -7.11 16.91
CA LYS A 375 -25.19 -8.51 16.68
C LYS A 375 -24.35 -9.08 17.81
N LEU A 376 -23.58 -8.23 18.50
CA LEU A 376 -22.66 -8.67 19.54
C LEU A 376 -23.33 -8.64 20.91
N ASN A 377 -23.33 -9.76 21.61
CA ASN A 377 -23.93 -9.91 22.95
C ASN A 377 -23.36 -8.89 23.96
N ILE A 378 -22.07 -8.55 23.85
CA ILE A 378 -21.42 -7.55 24.70
C ILE A 378 -22.07 -6.16 24.61
N PHE A 379 -22.80 -5.86 23.53
CA PHE A 379 -23.48 -4.59 23.30
C PHE A 379 -24.96 -4.60 23.64
N GLU A 380 -25.55 -5.79 23.86
CA GLU A 380 -27.00 -5.98 23.97
C GLU A 380 -27.63 -5.06 25.01
N LYS A 381 -27.04 -4.98 26.21
CA LYS A 381 -27.58 -4.17 27.32
C LYS A 381 -27.67 -2.67 26.97
N LEU A 382 -26.64 -2.12 26.33
CA LEU A 382 -26.65 -0.72 25.92
C LEU A 382 -27.55 -0.52 24.69
N TRP A 383 -27.49 -1.44 23.74
CA TRP A 383 -28.30 -1.41 22.52
C TRP A 383 -29.81 -1.43 22.80
N GLN A 384 -30.26 -2.25 23.75
CA GLN A 384 -31.67 -2.33 24.17
C GLN A 384 -32.21 -0.99 24.68
N LYS A 385 -31.39 -0.18 25.37
CA LYS A 385 -31.80 1.15 25.85
C LYS A 385 -32.04 2.16 24.73
N LEU A 386 -31.43 1.96 23.56
CA LEU A 386 -31.54 2.88 22.43
C LEU A 386 -32.77 2.60 21.54
N GLN A 387 -33.46 1.46 21.74
CA GLN A 387 -34.53 0.99 20.86
C GLN A 387 -35.76 1.90 20.80
N SER A 388 -35.92 2.82 21.75
CA SER A 388 -37.03 3.77 21.78
C SER A 388 -36.88 4.92 20.78
N ASN A 389 -35.68 5.17 20.24
CA ASN A 389 -35.41 6.26 19.30
C ASN A 389 -35.00 5.74 17.91
N GLN A 390 -35.99 5.58 17.03
CA GLN A 390 -35.79 5.04 15.69
C GLN A 390 -34.84 5.89 14.81
N LYS A 391 -34.88 7.22 14.94
CA LYS A 391 -34.00 8.11 14.16
C LYS A 391 -32.53 7.93 14.52
N LEU A 392 -32.26 7.84 15.83
CA LEU A 392 -30.93 7.54 16.35
C LEU A 392 -30.42 6.19 15.83
N ILE A 393 -31.25 5.15 15.92
CA ILE A 393 -30.94 3.79 15.45
C ILE A 393 -30.54 3.81 13.98
N GLU A 394 -31.36 4.44 13.13
CA GLU A 394 -31.10 4.53 11.70
C GLU A 394 -29.80 5.26 11.38
N ARG A 395 -29.43 6.27 12.18
CA ARG A 395 -28.19 7.02 12.00
C ARG A 395 -26.98 6.24 12.48
N ILE A 396 -27.00 5.67 13.69
CA ILE A 396 -25.85 5.01 14.32
C ILE A 396 -25.47 3.70 13.62
N VAL A 397 -26.45 2.89 13.21
CA VAL A 397 -26.21 1.61 12.49
C VAL A 397 -25.54 1.86 11.14
N LYS A 398 -25.85 2.99 10.49
CA LYS A 398 -25.23 3.42 9.23
C LYS A 398 -23.87 4.11 9.42
N ARG A 399 -23.32 4.19 10.63
CA ARG A 399 -21.95 4.70 10.84
C ARG A 399 -20.96 3.55 10.74
N SER A 400 -19.95 3.75 9.91
CA SER A 400 -18.89 2.77 9.69
C SER A 400 -17.74 2.87 10.69
N THR A 401 -17.93 3.54 11.84
CA THR A 401 -16.87 3.74 12.84
C THR A 401 -16.17 2.45 13.22
N ALA A 402 -14.87 2.40 12.93
CA ALA A 402 -14.00 1.27 13.22
C ALA A 402 -13.39 1.36 14.62
N VAL A 403 -13.31 0.23 15.30
CA VAL A 403 -12.52 0.04 16.53
C VAL A 403 -11.67 -1.21 16.33
N SER A 404 -10.37 -1.09 16.57
CA SER A 404 -9.43 -2.21 16.52
C SER A 404 -8.70 -2.36 17.85
N ALA A 405 -8.34 -3.58 18.19
CA ALA A 405 -7.47 -3.89 19.30
C ALA A 405 -6.40 -4.89 18.86
N ILE A 406 -5.14 -4.63 19.20
CA ILE A 406 -4.08 -5.64 19.18
C ILE A 406 -3.68 -5.98 20.61
N VAL A 407 -3.39 -7.24 20.87
CA VAL A 407 -2.90 -7.75 22.16
C VAL A 407 -1.45 -8.13 21.97
N LEU A 408 -0.58 -7.47 22.74
CA LEU A 408 0.85 -7.60 22.67
C LEU A 408 1.40 -8.21 23.96
N LYS A 409 2.41 -9.05 23.85
CA LYS A 409 3.23 -9.51 24.97
C LYS A 409 4.61 -8.87 24.88
N THR A 410 5.10 -8.31 25.98
CA THR A 410 6.43 -7.67 26.01
C THR A 410 7.54 -8.71 25.95
N LYS A 411 8.56 -8.45 25.13
CA LYS A 411 9.83 -9.20 25.09
C LYS A 411 10.79 -8.65 26.13
N THR A 412 10.48 -8.82 27.42
CA THR A 412 11.44 -8.49 28.49
C THR A 412 11.96 -9.75 29.16
N ALA A 413 13.17 -9.67 29.72
CA ALA A 413 13.81 -10.80 30.40
C ALA A 413 13.27 -11.06 31.81
N THR A 414 12.49 -10.13 32.37
CA THR A 414 12.22 -10.12 33.81
C THR A 414 10.79 -10.50 34.19
N ASN A 415 9.77 -10.22 33.36
CA ASN A 415 8.39 -10.66 33.56
C ASN A 415 7.58 -10.57 32.26
N ASP A 416 6.59 -11.46 32.14
CA ASP A 416 5.61 -11.43 31.05
C ASP A 416 4.57 -10.33 31.32
N HIS A 417 4.58 -9.26 30.53
CA HIS A 417 3.57 -8.21 30.59
C HIS A 417 2.76 -8.17 29.30
N TYR A 418 1.45 -7.99 29.41
CA TYR A 418 0.54 -7.92 28.28
C TYR A 418 -0.02 -6.51 28.12
N LEU A 419 -0.21 -6.09 26.87
CA LEU A 419 -0.69 -4.77 26.52
C LEU A 419 -1.75 -4.88 25.44
N ILE A 420 -2.93 -4.34 25.73
CA ILE A 420 -4.00 -4.15 24.75
C ILE A 420 -3.88 -2.74 24.20
N VAL A 421 -3.77 -2.62 22.88
CA VAL A 421 -3.72 -1.33 22.18
C VAL A 421 -4.97 -1.19 21.33
N GLY A 422 -5.92 -0.40 21.82
CA GLY A 422 -7.09 0.07 21.10
C GLY A 422 -6.74 1.23 20.15
N ASN A 423 -7.39 1.26 18.99
CA ASN A 423 -7.36 2.39 18.06
C ASN A 423 -8.76 2.62 17.49
N THR A 424 -9.15 3.87 17.26
CA THR A 424 -10.44 4.24 16.65
C THR A 424 -10.39 5.57 15.91
N HIS A 425 -11.44 5.83 15.12
CA HIS A 425 -11.74 7.12 14.53
C HIS A 425 -13.27 7.36 14.59
N PHE A 426 -13.70 8.21 15.52
CA PHE A 426 -15.11 8.48 15.79
C PHE A 426 -15.77 9.39 14.76
N TYR A 427 -17.10 9.49 14.82
CA TYR A 427 -17.89 10.23 13.85
C TYR A 427 -17.66 11.75 13.94
N TYR A 428 -17.31 12.37 12.80
CA TYR A 428 -16.86 13.76 12.71
C TYR A 428 -17.96 14.83 12.84
N HIS A 429 -19.23 14.49 12.61
CA HIS A 429 -20.26 15.51 12.35
C HIS A 429 -20.55 16.37 13.60
N PRO A 430 -20.61 17.70 13.50
CA PRO A 430 -20.64 18.59 14.68
C PRO A 430 -21.84 18.36 15.60
N ASP A 431 -23.03 18.08 15.07
CA ASP A 431 -24.25 17.85 15.88
C ASP A 431 -24.32 16.48 16.61
N ALA A 432 -23.27 15.66 16.52
CA ALA A 432 -23.34 14.24 16.81
C ALA A 432 -22.61 13.83 18.10
N ASP A 433 -22.52 14.70 19.11
CA ASP A 433 -21.89 14.37 20.40
C ASP A 433 -22.53 13.14 21.05
N HIS A 434 -23.87 13.04 21.07
CA HIS A 434 -24.59 11.84 21.54
C HIS A 434 -24.15 10.56 20.83
N ILE A 435 -23.93 10.59 19.50
CA ILE A 435 -23.44 9.42 18.75
C ILE A 435 -22.00 9.10 19.13
N ARG A 436 -21.11 10.10 19.21
CA ARG A 436 -19.72 9.88 19.61
C ARG A 436 -19.62 9.31 21.02
N LEU A 437 -20.45 9.79 21.94
CA LEU A 437 -20.50 9.28 23.31
C LEU A 437 -20.99 7.83 23.35
N LEU A 438 -22.01 7.46 22.55
CA LEU A 438 -22.39 6.05 22.39
C LEU A 438 -21.25 5.21 21.79
N GLN A 439 -20.56 5.72 20.77
CA GLN A 439 -19.40 5.05 20.16
C GLN A 439 -18.29 4.81 21.19
N ALA A 440 -18.03 5.77 22.07
CA ALA A 440 -17.11 5.60 23.20
C ALA A 440 -17.59 4.48 24.13
N GLY A 441 -18.87 4.47 24.51
CA GLY A 441 -19.47 3.41 25.33
C GLY A 441 -19.32 2.01 24.72
N PHE A 442 -19.69 1.84 23.46
CA PHE A 442 -19.53 0.55 22.75
C PHE A 442 -18.05 0.17 22.60
N SER A 443 -17.15 1.12 22.33
CA SER A 443 -15.71 0.87 22.26
C SER A 443 -15.17 0.36 23.60
N MET A 444 -15.60 0.95 24.71
CA MET A 444 -15.18 0.52 26.05
C MET A 444 -15.72 -0.87 26.41
N LEU A 445 -16.97 -1.18 26.06
CA LEU A 445 -17.52 -2.54 26.22
C LEU A 445 -16.71 -3.57 25.40
N TYR A 446 -16.32 -3.20 24.19
CA TYR A 446 -15.49 -4.04 23.33
C TYR A 446 -14.10 -4.29 23.93
N LEU A 447 -13.37 -3.21 24.28
CA LEU A 447 -12.04 -3.32 24.87
C LEU A 447 -12.08 -4.03 26.24
N GLN A 448 -13.13 -3.79 27.05
CA GLN A 448 -13.33 -4.50 28.31
C GLN A 448 -13.52 -6.00 28.09
N SER A 449 -14.30 -6.41 27.08
CA SER A 449 -14.49 -7.83 26.79
C SER A 449 -13.17 -8.52 26.43
N ILE A 450 -12.32 -7.87 25.63
CA ILE A 450 -10.98 -8.37 25.30
C ILE A 450 -10.09 -8.40 26.54
N TYR A 451 -10.12 -7.35 27.36
CA TYR A 451 -9.35 -7.29 28.60
C TYR A 451 -9.66 -8.47 29.53
N GLU A 452 -10.93 -8.72 29.82
CA GLU A 452 -11.34 -9.83 30.70
C GLU A 452 -11.01 -11.20 30.08
N GLU A 453 -11.20 -11.36 28.77
CA GLU A 453 -10.84 -12.60 28.07
C GLU A 453 -9.35 -12.90 28.16
N ILE A 454 -8.49 -11.91 27.88
CA ILE A 454 -7.03 -12.07 27.93
C ILE A 454 -6.57 -12.30 29.37
N LYS A 455 -7.12 -11.54 30.33
CA LYS A 455 -6.82 -11.71 31.76
C LYS A 455 -7.15 -13.13 32.21
N GLN A 456 -8.31 -13.66 31.84
CA GLN A 456 -8.72 -15.02 32.18
C GLN A 456 -7.89 -16.09 31.44
N ARG A 457 -7.67 -15.92 30.13
CA ARG A 457 -6.99 -16.89 29.27
C ARG A 457 -5.53 -17.13 29.68
N PHE A 458 -4.85 -16.09 30.15
CA PHE A 458 -3.44 -16.14 30.55
C PHE A 458 -3.25 -16.03 32.07
N GLU A 459 -4.33 -16.13 32.86
CA GLU A 459 -4.30 -16.09 34.33
C GLU A 459 -3.56 -14.87 34.90
N LEU A 460 -3.75 -13.71 34.27
CA LEU A 460 -3.01 -12.47 34.57
C LEU A 460 -3.58 -11.74 35.80
N SER A 461 -2.71 -11.14 36.59
CA SER A 461 -3.14 -10.15 37.57
C SER A 461 -3.44 -8.81 36.88
N GLU A 462 -4.05 -7.87 37.61
CA GLU A 462 -4.27 -6.51 37.09
C GLU A 462 -2.98 -5.74 36.84
N HIS A 463 -1.85 -6.20 37.40
CA HIS A 463 -0.55 -5.60 37.20
C HIS A 463 0.17 -6.12 35.94
N ASP A 464 -0.29 -7.24 35.38
CA ASP A 464 0.35 -7.90 34.23
C ASP A 464 -0.37 -7.59 32.90
N LEU A 465 -1.48 -6.85 32.94
CA LEU A 465 -2.27 -6.47 31.77
C LEU A 465 -2.54 -4.96 31.77
N SER A 466 -2.10 -4.28 30.70
CA SER A 466 -2.36 -2.86 30.50
C SER A 466 -3.26 -2.60 29.29
N LEU A 467 -3.93 -1.45 29.29
CA LEU A 467 -4.76 -0.98 28.19
C LEU A 467 -4.32 0.43 27.77
N ILE A 468 -4.15 0.62 26.47
CA ILE A 468 -4.01 1.92 25.81
C ILE A 468 -5.12 2.05 24.79
N PHE A 469 -5.77 3.21 24.72
CA PHE A 469 -6.76 3.52 23.71
C PHE A 469 -6.39 4.83 22.99
N CYS A 470 -5.89 4.68 21.78
CA CYS A 470 -5.54 5.79 20.90
C CYS A 470 -6.69 6.10 19.94
N GLY A 471 -6.71 7.30 19.38
CA GLY A 471 -7.65 7.63 18.31
C GLY A 471 -7.80 9.11 18.05
N ASP A 472 -8.47 9.38 16.94
CA ASP A 472 -9.20 10.63 16.71
C ASP A 472 -10.62 10.43 17.23
N PHE A 473 -10.94 11.08 18.34
CA PHE A 473 -12.22 10.95 19.01
C PHE A 473 -13.24 11.96 18.50
N ASN A 474 -12.84 12.90 17.62
CA ASN A 474 -13.66 14.01 17.14
C ASN A 474 -14.42 14.73 18.29
N SER A 475 -13.78 14.85 19.45
CA SER A 475 -14.42 15.30 20.69
C SER A 475 -13.45 16.13 21.53
N VAL A 476 -13.90 17.30 21.96
CA VAL A 476 -13.11 18.21 22.79
C VAL A 476 -13.13 17.80 24.26
N PRO A 477 -12.19 18.28 25.10
CA PRO A 477 -12.09 17.87 26.51
C PRO A 477 -13.34 18.14 27.36
N GLU A 478 -14.17 19.10 26.96
CA GLU A 478 -15.43 19.46 27.63
C GLU A 478 -16.57 18.47 27.37
N CYS A 479 -16.44 17.63 26.34
CA CYS A 479 -17.46 16.66 25.94
C CYS A 479 -17.43 15.39 26.81
N GLY A 480 -18.52 14.62 26.72
CA GLY A 480 -18.78 13.45 27.54
C GLY A 480 -17.79 12.31 27.33
N ILE A 481 -17.10 12.24 26.19
CA ILE A 481 -16.09 11.18 25.95
C ILE A 481 -14.92 11.33 26.91
N TYR A 482 -14.39 12.55 27.03
CA TYR A 482 -13.27 12.82 27.92
C TYR A 482 -13.69 12.52 29.37
N LYS A 483 -14.87 12.99 29.78
CA LYS A 483 -15.47 12.68 31.09
C LYS A 483 -15.63 11.17 31.32
N LEU A 484 -16.20 10.43 30.37
CA LEU A 484 -16.37 8.96 30.47
C LEU A 484 -15.03 8.25 30.68
N LEU A 485 -14.01 8.65 29.94
CA LEU A 485 -12.70 8.00 30.00
C LEU A 485 -11.94 8.39 31.27
N THR A 486 -11.93 9.66 31.68
CA THR A 486 -11.14 10.11 32.84
C THR A 486 -11.85 10.01 34.18
N GLU A 487 -13.18 10.18 34.20
CA GLU A 487 -14.00 10.12 35.42
C GLU A 487 -14.79 8.81 35.53
N LYS A 488 -14.62 7.90 34.56
CA LYS A 488 -15.30 6.59 34.45
C LYS A 488 -16.80 6.63 34.22
N PHE A 489 -17.42 7.80 34.24
CA PHE A 489 -18.87 7.91 34.37
C PHE A 489 -19.43 9.14 33.64
N VAL A 490 -20.54 8.93 32.95
CA VAL A 490 -21.39 10.01 32.41
C VAL A 490 -22.85 9.68 32.76
N ASP A 491 -23.51 10.60 33.46
CA ASP A 491 -24.90 10.46 33.85
C ASP A 491 -25.88 10.70 32.68
N GLU A 492 -27.15 10.41 32.93
CA GLU A 492 -28.23 10.52 31.95
C GLU A 492 -28.67 11.95 31.62
N HIS A 493 -28.23 12.95 32.40
CA HIS A 493 -28.56 14.36 32.18
C HIS A 493 -27.44 15.13 31.49
N PHE A 494 -26.35 14.47 31.11
CA PHE A 494 -25.23 15.11 30.43
C PHE A 494 -25.66 15.71 29.08
N VAL A 495 -25.16 16.92 28.79
CA VAL A 495 -25.65 17.77 27.68
C VAL A 495 -25.48 17.11 26.30
N ASP A 496 -24.39 16.36 26.10
CA ASP A 496 -24.10 15.69 24.82
C ASP A 496 -25.22 14.75 24.38
N TRP A 497 -25.94 14.13 25.33
CA TRP A 497 -27.07 13.25 25.01
C TRP A 497 -28.18 13.94 24.22
N SER A 498 -28.24 15.28 24.25
CA SER A 498 -29.24 16.08 23.55
C SER A 498 -28.62 16.99 22.47
N SER A 499 -27.40 16.69 21.97
CA SER A 499 -26.74 17.51 20.93
C SER A 499 -27.55 17.58 19.62
N ASN A 500 -28.40 16.58 19.36
CA ASN A 500 -29.45 16.61 18.36
C ASN A 500 -30.79 16.27 19.03
N ILE A 501 -31.74 17.19 19.01
CA ILE A 501 -33.03 17.06 19.70
C ILE A 501 -33.83 15.85 19.20
N THR A 502 -33.76 15.55 17.90
CA THR A 502 -34.54 14.46 17.29
C THR A 502 -33.94 13.09 17.51
N GLU A 503 -32.66 13.03 17.86
CA GLU A 503 -31.87 11.82 18.09
C GLU A 503 -31.44 11.69 19.56
N ALA A 504 -32.02 12.53 20.43
CA ALA A 504 -31.63 12.62 21.83
C ALA A 504 -31.73 11.25 22.53
N VAL A 505 -30.73 10.98 23.36
CA VAL A 505 -30.63 9.77 24.18
C VAL A 505 -31.21 10.10 25.56
N ARG A 506 -32.07 9.21 26.09
CA ARG A 506 -32.72 9.35 27.41
C ARG A 506 -32.48 8.09 28.23
N ASP A 507 -32.41 8.24 29.56
CA ASP A 507 -32.28 7.13 30.52
C ASP A 507 -31.04 6.23 30.29
N VAL A 508 -30.00 6.80 29.66
CA VAL A 508 -28.71 6.16 29.42
C VAL A 508 -27.65 6.87 30.24
N ARG A 509 -27.00 6.09 31.09
CA ARG A 509 -25.72 6.44 31.71
C ARG A 509 -24.66 5.49 31.16
N LEU A 510 -23.43 5.99 31.03
CA LEU A 510 -22.28 5.19 30.62
C LEU A 510 -21.28 5.10 31.77
N GLU A 511 -20.73 3.91 31.95
CA GLU A 511 -19.71 3.62 32.97
C GLU A 511 -18.62 2.72 32.35
N GLN A 512 -17.38 2.87 32.80
CA GLN A 512 -16.27 2.00 32.40
C GLN A 512 -15.36 1.68 33.61
N PRO A 513 -14.74 0.49 33.69
CA PRO A 513 -14.10 0.03 34.94
C PRO A 513 -12.67 0.58 35.15
N PHE A 514 -11.99 0.97 34.09
CA PHE A 514 -10.57 1.31 34.04
C PHE A 514 -10.27 2.70 34.58
N ASN A 515 -9.22 2.85 35.38
CA ASN A 515 -8.67 4.16 35.74
C ASN A 515 -7.89 4.69 34.53
N ILE A 516 -8.48 5.54 33.69
CA ILE A 516 -7.84 6.00 32.46
C ILE A 516 -7.45 7.48 32.57
N GLN A 517 -6.30 7.85 31.99
CA GLN A 517 -5.85 9.24 31.86
C GLN A 517 -5.34 9.53 30.44
N SER A 518 -5.43 10.79 30.00
CA SER A 518 -4.80 11.23 28.74
C SER A 518 -3.29 11.43 28.94
N ALA A 519 -2.47 10.63 28.24
CA ALA A 519 -1.01 10.67 28.33
C ALA A 519 -0.42 12.05 27.98
N CYS A 520 -1.07 12.75 27.05
CA CYS A 520 -0.64 14.05 26.54
C CYS A 520 -1.46 15.22 27.13
N GLY A 521 -2.31 14.96 28.12
CA GLY A 521 -3.25 15.94 28.66
C GLY A 521 -4.24 16.44 27.62
N CYS A 522 -4.52 17.74 27.64
CA CYS A 522 -5.39 18.43 26.69
C CYS A 522 -4.60 19.56 26.01
N PRO A 523 -3.82 19.29 24.96
CA PRO A 523 -3.17 20.33 24.17
C PRO A 523 -4.18 21.36 23.67
N LYS A 524 -3.74 22.59 23.36
CA LYS A 524 -4.63 23.63 22.81
C LYS A 524 -5.36 23.14 21.54
N TYR A 525 -4.64 22.41 20.69
CA TYR A 525 -5.19 21.76 19.51
C TYR A 525 -4.34 20.55 19.13
N THR A 526 -4.99 19.59 18.50
CA THR A 526 -4.37 18.45 17.80
C THR A 526 -4.80 18.43 16.33
N ASN A 527 -5.97 19.00 16.03
CA ASN A 527 -6.41 19.38 14.70
C ASN A 527 -6.37 20.91 14.54
N PHE A 528 -5.81 21.41 13.43
CA PHE A 528 -5.73 22.84 13.14
C PHE A 528 -6.01 23.11 11.65
N THR A 529 -7.12 23.78 11.38
CA THR A 529 -7.52 24.31 10.06
C THR A 529 -7.90 25.78 10.20
N GLU A 530 -8.13 26.48 9.09
CA GLU A 530 -8.55 27.89 9.12
C GLU A 530 -9.90 28.08 9.85
N LEU A 531 -10.83 27.13 9.70
CA LEU A 531 -12.19 27.23 10.22
C LEU A 531 -12.35 26.60 11.61
N PHE A 532 -11.44 25.72 12.02
CA PHE A 532 -11.57 24.94 13.24
C PHE A 532 -10.20 24.52 13.79
N ALA A 533 -9.98 24.72 15.08
CA ALA A 533 -8.81 24.25 15.79
C ALA A 533 -9.19 23.81 17.22
N ALA A 534 -8.97 22.53 17.53
CA ALA A 534 -9.30 21.96 18.84
C ALA A 534 -8.49 20.68 19.13
N CYS A 535 -8.55 20.24 20.39
CA CYS A 535 -7.99 18.96 20.82
C CYS A 535 -9.03 17.86 20.55
N LEU A 536 -8.75 16.98 19.60
CA LEU A 536 -9.62 15.86 19.19
C LEU A 536 -8.95 14.49 19.38
N ASP A 537 -7.62 14.48 19.46
CA ASP A 537 -6.81 13.27 19.44
C ASP A 537 -6.24 13.00 20.84
N TYR A 538 -6.35 11.74 21.28
CA TYR A 538 -5.91 11.36 22.63
C TYR A 538 -5.18 10.03 22.63
N ILE A 539 -4.28 9.87 23.59
CA ILE A 539 -3.70 8.59 23.99
C ILE A 539 -4.17 8.35 25.41
N PHE A 540 -5.23 7.56 25.56
CA PHE A 540 -5.78 7.19 26.86
C PHE A 540 -5.04 5.96 27.40
N LEU A 541 -4.53 6.02 28.63
CA LEU A 541 -3.78 4.93 29.25
C LEU A 541 -4.40 4.48 30.57
N LEU A 542 -4.46 3.17 30.79
CA LEU A 542 -4.78 2.60 32.10
C LEU A 542 -3.69 2.97 33.11
N PHE A 543 -4.07 3.72 34.14
CA PHE A 543 -3.25 4.11 35.26
C PHE A 543 -3.56 3.24 36.48
N LEU A 544 -2.60 2.42 36.91
CA LEU A 544 -2.72 1.66 38.15
C LEU A 544 -2.24 2.55 39.32
N ILE A 545 -3.13 2.84 40.26
CA ILE A 545 -2.76 3.54 41.50
C ILE A 545 -1.98 2.56 42.36
N TYR A 546 -0.67 2.75 42.49
CA TYR A 546 0.09 2.13 43.57
C TYR A 546 -0.31 2.79 44.88
N LEU A 547 -1.27 2.21 45.59
CA LEU A 547 -1.37 2.44 47.03
C LEU A 547 -0.14 1.77 47.65
N GLN A 548 0.94 2.52 47.80
CA GLN A 548 1.97 2.16 48.77
C GLN A 548 1.28 2.18 50.13
N CYS A 549 0.84 1.02 50.62
CA CYS A 549 0.57 0.83 52.03
C CYS A 549 1.91 1.03 52.75
N SER A 550 2.12 2.24 53.26
CA SER A 550 3.20 2.61 54.18
C SER A 550 3.01 1.98 55.55
#